data_AF-A0A2T4YJ12-F1
#
_entry.id   AF-A0A2T4YJ12-F1
#
_cell.length_a   1.000
_cell.length_b   1.000
_cell.length_c   1.000
_cell.angle_alpha   90.00
_cell.angle_beta   90.00
_cell.angle_gamma   90.00
#
_symmetry.space_group_name_H-M   'P 1'
#
loop_
_entity.id
_entity.type
_entity.pdbx_description
1 polymer ?
#
loop_
_entity_poly.entity_id
_entity_poly.type
_entity_poly.pdbx_seq_one_letter_code
_entity_poly.pdbx_strand_id
1 'polypeptide(L)'
;MISQLAVLMIPSAILLANHAQPDADVSYTCKFEAGVIVIDHPQATGRATVQIGGDARPYIVDEQKLVPMEAGLPTYYFQSELKRWKRLNQSGETVETTVCKSAISSSKADARTPPAVTNSPNGDRASEVGFQAPSHPPPSPLHHAR
;
A
#
# COMPACT_ATOMS: atom_id res chain seq x y z
N MET A 1 -58.50 -40.13 -0.42
CA MET A 1 -57.79 -39.32 -1.43
C MET A 1 -56.75 -38.49 -0.71
N ILE A 2 -55.50 -38.94 -0.71
CA ILE A 2 -54.38 -38.22 -0.09
C ILE A 2 -53.24 -38.30 -1.11
N SER A 3 -52.78 -37.17 -1.62
CA SER A 3 -51.42 -37.06 -2.12
C SER A 3 -50.96 -35.62 -2.06
N GLN A 4 -49.74 -35.51 -1.56
CA GLN A 4 -49.20 -34.40 -0.81
C GLN A 4 -48.60 -33.36 -1.76
N LEU A 5 -48.86 -32.09 -1.46
CA LEU A 5 -48.15 -30.95 -2.04
C LEU A 5 -46.68 -31.03 -1.64
N ALA A 6 -45.82 -31.41 -2.60
CA ALA A 6 -44.38 -31.31 -2.46
C ALA A 6 -43.98 -29.82 -2.50
N VAL A 7 -43.83 -29.22 -1.33
CA VAL A 7 -43.26 -27.88 -1.18
C VAL A 7 -41.75 -27.99 -1.40
N LEU A 8 -41.32 -27.57 -2.58
CA LEU A 8 -39.93 -27.51 -3.00
C LEU A 8 -39.21 -26.41 -2.18
N MET A 9 -38.55 -26.78 -1.09
CA MET A 9 -37.68 -25.88 -0.33
C MET A 9 -36.40 -25.64 -1.15
N ILE A 10 -36.32 -24.53 -1.86
CA ILE A 10 -35.09 -24.06 -2.49
C ILE A 10 -34.17 -23.53 -1.38
N PRO A 11 -32.98 -24.10 -1.15
CA PRO A 11 -32.02 -23.51 -0.25
C PRO A 11 -31.43 -22.29 -0.95
N SER A 12 -31.92 -21.11 -0.59
CA SER A 12 -31.26 -19.85 -0.95
C SER A 12 -29.91 -19.81 -0.24
N ALA A 13 -28.84 -20.16 -0.96
CA ALA A 13 -27.48 -19.95 -0.50
C ALA A 13 -27.25 -18.44 -0.40
N ILE A 14 -27.36 -17.91 0.82
CA ILE A 14 -26.93 -16.54 1.13
C ILE A 14 -25.41 -16.57 1.10
N LEU A 15 -24.82 -16.18 -0.03
CA LEU A 15 -23.42 -15.81 -0.11
C LEU A 15 -23.25 -14.54 0.74
N LEU A 16 -22.85 -14.69 2.00
CA LEU A 16 -22.24 -13.60 2.75
C LEU A 16 -20.92 -13.27 2.06
N ALA A 17 -20.97 -12.37 1.08
CA ALA A 17 -19.80 -11.67 0.61
C ALA A 17 -19.22 -10.95 1.83
N ASN A 18 -18.19 -11.51 2.43
CA ASN A 18 -17.42 -10.85 3.46
C ASN A 18 -16.77 -9.65 2.76
N HIS A 19 -17.39 -8.49 2.87
CA HIS A 19 -16.82 -7.22 2.45
C HIS A 19 -15.69 -6.89 3.43
N ALA A 20 -14.59 -7.64 3.35
CA ALA A 20 -13.31 -7.18 3.84
C ALA A 20 -12.98 -5.97 2.97
N GLN A 21 -13.31 -4.79 3.48
CA GLN A 21 -12.96 -3.54 2.85
C GLN A 21 -11.44 -3.57 2.64
N PRO A 22 -10.93 -3.41 1.40
CA PRO A 22 -9.50 -3.44 1.19
C PRO A 22 -8.89 -2.34 2.04
N ASP A 23 -7.93 -2.75 2.88
CA ASP A 23 -7.14 -1.83 3.68
C ASP A 23 -6.48 -0.85 2.71
N ALA A 24 -6.91 0.40 2.78
CA ALA A 24 -6.46 1.42 1.85
C ALA A 24 -5.22 2.08 2.46
N ASP A 25 -4.06 1.84 1.85
CA ASP A 25 -2.86 2.59 2.18
C ASP A 25 -3.03 4.02 1.64
N VAL A 26 -2.96 5.00 2.54
CA VAL A 26 -3.04 6.41 2.18
C VAL A 26 -1.68 7.05 2.39
N SER A 27 -1.15 7.65 1.32
CA SER A 27 0.08 8.45 1.38
C SER A 27 -0.26 9.93 1.25
N TYR A 28 0.29 10.76 2.13
CA TYR A 28 0.20 12.22 2.05
C TYR A 28 1.56 12.83 1.72
N THR A 29 1.60 13.69 0.71
CA THR A 29 2.77 14.52 0.42
C THR A 29 2.49 15.95 0.85
N CYS A 30 3.26 16.44 1.82
CA CYS A 30 3.11 17.75 2.43
C CYS A 30 4.33 18.61 2.13
N LYS A 31 4.13 19.88 1.79
CA LYS A 31 5.22 20.86 1.68
C LYS A 31 5.15 21.79 2.89
N PHE A 32 6.13 21.65 3.77
CA PHE A 32 6.42 22.58 4.86
C PHE A 32 7.61 23.48 4.47
N GLU A 33 7.82 24.58 5.16
CA GLU A 33 8.97 25.48 4.97
C GLU A 33 10.29 24.75 5.17
N ALA A 34 10.32 23.80 6.12
CA ALA A 34 11.50 22.98 6.40
C ALA A 34 11.75 21.87 5.35
N GLY A 35 10.80 21.63 4.43
CA GLY A 35 10.95 20.65 3.36
C GLY A 35 9.67 19.88 3.03
N VAL A 36 9.82 18.93 2.10
CA VAL A 36 8.75 18.01 1.74
C VAL A 36 8.77 16.83 2.70
N ILE A 37 7.60 16.46 3.21
CA ILE A 37 7.44 15.20 3.95
C ILE A 37 6.43 14.29 3.24
N VAL A 38 6.70 12.99 3.31
CA VAL A 38 5.78 11.93 2.84
C VAL A 38 5.34 11.14 4.05
N ILE A 39 4.03 11.04 4.23
CA ILE A 39 3.40 10.30 5.33
C ILE A 39 2.73 9.09 4.72
N ASP A 40 3.27 7.91 4.96
CA ASP A 40 2.68 6.63 4.56
C ASP A 40 1.90 6.06 5.74
N HIS A 41 0.56 6.03 5.60
CA HIS A 41 -0.36 5.60 6.64
C HIS A 41 -1.15 4.36 6.21
N PRO A 42 -0.66 3.15 6.54
CA PRO A 42 -1.44 1.93 6.47
C PRO A 42 -2.48 1.90 7.60
N GLN A 43 -3.77 2.10 7.26
CA GLN A 43 -4.87 2.21 8.24
C GLN A 43 -4.96 0.99 9.17
N ALA A 44 -4.63 -0.21 8.67
CA ALA A 44 -4.65 -1.46 9.44
C ALA A 44 -3.81 -1.46 10.72
N THR A 45 -2.73 -0.67 10.77
CA THR A 45 -1.64 -0.93 11.72
C THR A 45 -1.55 0.08 12.86
N GLY A 46 -2.24 1.23 12.75
CA GLY A 46 -2.07 2.35 13.68
C GLY A 46 -0.64 2.92 13.69
N ARG A 47 0.16 2.62 12.66
CA ARG A 47 1.53 3.10 12.47
C ARG A 47 1.61 3.89 11.18
N ALA A 48 2.55 4.82 11.16
CA ALA A 48 2.88 5.59 9.97
C ALA A 48 4.40 5.68 9.82
N THR A 49 4.84 5.82 8.58
CA THR A 49 6.23 6.19 8.27
C THR A 49 6.23 7.60 7.73
N VAL A 50 7.05 8.48 8.31
CA VAL A 50 7.19 9.87 7.86
C VAL A 50 8.59 10.06 7.30
N GLN A 51 8.69 10.43 6.03
CA GLN A 51 9.95 10.76 5.38
C GLN A 51 10.28 12.24 5.62
N ILE A 52 11.35 12.54 6.34
CA ILE A 52 11.81 13.90 6.65
C ILE A 52 13.23 14.05 6.12
N GLY A 53 13.45 14.96 5.16
CA GLY A 53 14.78 15.16 4.57
C GLY A 53 15.35 13.92 3.86
N GLY A 54 14.49 12.96 3.46
CA GLY A 54 14.89 11.68 2.86
C GLY A 54 15.02 10.52 3.85
N ASP A 55 15.01 10.78 5.16
CA ASP A 55 15.04 9.74 6.17
C ASP A 55 13.62 9.27 6.53
N ALA A 56 13.39 7.96 6.51
CA ALA A 56 12.16 7.35 6.98
C ALA A 56 12.17 7.24 8.52
N ARG A 57 11.18 7.88 9.16
CA ARG A 57 11.04 7.91 10.63
C ARG A 57 9.73 7.22 11.05
N PRO A 58 9.76 6.36 12.08
CA PRO A 58 8.57 5.67 12.55
C PRO A 58 7.71 6.56 13.45
N TYR A 59 6.40 6.53 13.20
CA TYR A 59 5.38 7.27 13.95
C TYR A 59 4.23 6.35 14.36
N ILE A 60 3.59 6.68 15.48
CA ILE A 60 2.35 6.07 15.94
C ILE A 60 1.20 7.01 15.58
N VAL A 61 0.12 6.44 15.08
CA VAL A 61 -1.13 7.15 14.82
C VAL A 61 -1.95 7.10 16.10
N ASP A 62 -2.10 8.26 16.73
CA ASP A 62 -2.95 8.45 17.92
C ASP A 62 -4.11 9.38 17.55
N GLU A 63 -5.27 8.78 17.30
CA GLU A 63 -6.45 9.43 16.74
C GLU A 63 -6.17 10.14 15.40
N GLN A 64 -5.91 11.44 15.44
CA GLN A 64 -5.60 12.29 14.29
C GLN A 64 -4.16 12.84 14.35
N LYS A 65 -3.36 12.37 15.31
CA LYS A 65 -1.98 12.80 15.51
C LYS A 65 -1.01 11.72 15.06
N LEU A 66 0.09 12.15 14.47
CA LEU A 66 1.29 11.34 14.30
C LEU A 66 2.26 11.73 15.39
N VAL A 67 2.47 10.81 16.34
CA VAL A 67 3.41 10.97 17.44
C VAL A 67 4.70 10.24 17.08
N PRO A 68 5.86 10.92 17.08
CA PRO A 68 7.12 10.27 16.76
C PRO A 68 7.49 9.26 17.83
N MET A 69 8.09 8.14 17.42
CA MET A 69 8.67 7.18 18.37
C MET A 69 10.06 7.62 18.87
N GLU A 70 10.72 8.50 18.12
CA GLU A 70 12.03 9.06 18.44
C GLU A 70 11.90 10.47 19.03
N ALA A 71 12.73 10.79 20.03
CA ALA A 71 12.76 12.12 20.63
C ALA A 71 13.32 13.17 19.66
N GLY A 72 12.89 14.43 19.81
CA GLY A 72 13.39 15.56 19.02
C GLY A 72 12.72 15.74 17.65
N LEU A 73 11.85 14.80 17.25
CA LEU A 73 11.02 14.94 16.06
C LEU A 73 9.71 15.68 16.37
N PRO A 74 9.12 16.38 15.38
CA PRO A 74 7.84 17.05 15.56
C PRO A 74 6.68 16.06 15.54
N THR A 75 5.60 16.43 16.23
CA THR A 75 4.28 15.78 16.13
C THR A 75 3.51 16.42 14.99
N TYR A 76 2.74 15.63 14.25
CA TYR A 76 1.86 16.15 13.20
C TYR A 76 0.40 15.90 13.56
N TYR A 77 -0.49 16.82 13.21
CA TYR A 77 -1.92 16.68 13.44
C TYR A 77 -2.71 16.88 12.15
N PHE A 78 -3.59 15.92 11.84
CA PHE A 78 -4.42 15.91 10.65
C PHE A 78 -5.82 16.44 10.94
N GLN A 79 -6.16 17.54 10.30
CA GLN A 79 -7.52 18.07 10.25
C GLN A 79 -8.22 17.51 9.02
N SER A 80 -8.91 16.38 9.18
CA SER A 80 -9.58 15.65 8.10
C SER A 80 -10.58 16.51 7.32
N GLU A 81 -11.41 17.28 8.03
CA GLU A 81 -12.42 18.18 7.44
C GLU A 81 -11.80 19.22 6.49
N LEU A 82 -10.59 19.66 6.79
CA LEU A 82 -9.88 20.69 6.04
C LEU A 82 -8.76 20.11 5.14
N LYS A 83 -8.60 18.77 5.11
CA LYS A 83 -7.49 18.06 4.45
C LYS A 83 -6.12 18.70 4.71
N ARG A 84 -5.93 19.12 5.96
CA ARG A 84 -4.85 20.02 6.36
C ARG A 84 -4.01 19.36 7.44
N TRP A 85 -2.71 19.49 7.33
CA TRP A 85 -1.75 19.00 8.30
C TRP A 85 -1.12 20.15 9.05
N LYS A 86 -0.97 19.97 10.36
CA LYS A 86 -0.32 20.91 11.26
C LYS A 86 0.94 20.27 11.82
N ARG A 87 2.04 21.02 11.81
CA ARG A 87 3.26 20.65 12.55
C ARG A 87 3.16 21.26 13.94
N LEU A 88 3.34 20.44 14.97
CA LEU A 88 3.30 20.85 16.37
C LEU A 88 4.71 20.86 16.97
N ASN A 89 4.97 21.80 17.88
CA ASN A 89 6.18 21.78 18.71
C ASN A 89 6.04 20.78 19.88
N GLN A 90 7.07 20.69 20.73
CA GLN A 90 7.08 19.79 21.89
C GLN A 90 6.02 20.16 22.94
N SER A 91 5.59 21.42 22.99
CA SER A 91 4.50 21.90 23.86
C SER A 91 3.10 21.60 23.28
N GLY A 92 3.02 21.08 22.05
CA GLY A 92 1.75 20.81 21.35
C GLY A 92 1.16 22.00 20.59
N GLU A 93 1.88 23.13 20.51
CA GLU A 93 1.43 24.31 19.78
C GLU A 93 1.67 24.17 18.28
N THR A 94 0.74 24.70 17.47
CA THR A 94 0.90 24.69 16.01
C THR A 94 1.98 25.69 15.60
N VAL A 95 3.08 25.20 15.05
CA VAL A 95 4.15 26.04 14.48
C VAL A 95 3.96 26.25 12.98
N GLU A 96 3.27 25.33 12.30
CA GLU A 96 3.09 25.42 10.86
C GLU A 96 1.86 24.65 10.39
N THR A 97 1.29 25.05 9.27
CA THR A 97 0.09 24.46 8.69
C THR A 97 0.23 24.38 7.17
N THR A 98 -0.10 23.22 6.59
CA THR A 98 -0.06 23.01 5.14
C THR A 98 -1.21 22.13 4.66
N VAL A 99 -1.53 22.22 3.38
CA VAL A 99 -2.50 21.33 2.71
C VAL A 99 -1.71 20.29 1.94
N CYS A 100 -1.99 19.01 2.21
CA CYS A 100 -1.23 17.92 1.61
C CYS A 100 -1.99 17.27 0.47
N LYS A 101 -1.24 16.77 -0.51
CA LYS A 101 -1.80 15.95 -1.57
C LYS A 101 -1.90 14.51 -1.08
N SER A 102 -3.09 13.92 -1.13
CA SER A 102 -3.30 12.51 -0.80
C SER A 102 -3.26 11.63 -2.05
N ALA A 103 -2.64 10.46 -1.94
CA ALA A 103 -2.74 9.36 -2.89
C ALA A 103 -3.26 8.13 -2.15
N ILE A 104 -4.24 7.44 -2.72
CA ILE A 104 -4.77 6.18 -2.17
C ILE A 104 -4.23 5.07 -3.04
N SER A 105 -3.49 4.14 -2.45
CA SER A 105 -3.05 2.92 -3.12
C SER A 105 -3.98 1.81 -2.70
N SER A 106 -4.86 1.37 -3.61
CA SER A 106 -5.60 0.13 -3.42
C SER A 106 -4.81 -0.99 -4.06
N SER A 107 -4.13 -1.81 -3.25
CA SER A 107 -3.55 -3.07 -3.72
C SER A 107 -4.68 -4.02 -4.09
N LYS A 108 -5.09 -3.99 -5.36
CA LYS A 108 -5.92 -5.02 -5.97
C LYS A 108 -5.09 -6.31 -6.02
N ALA A 109 -5.35 -7.23 -5.09
CA ALA A 109 -5.04 -8.64 -5.33
C ALA A 109 -5.98 -9.12 -6.45
N ASP A 110 -5.56 -8.96 -7.71
CA ASP A 110 -6.16 -9.64 -8.86
C ASP A 110 -5.83 -11.13 -8.67
N ALA A 111 -6.64 -11.83 -7.87
CA ALA A 111 -6.73 -13.28 -7.91
C ALA A 111 -7.39 -13.65 -9.24
N ARG A 112 -6.66 -13.45 -10.34
CA ARG A 112 -7.05 -13.98 -11.64
C ARG A 112 -6.74 -15.46 -11.60
N THR A 113 -7.82 -16.22 -11.40
CA THR A 113 -8.05 -17.61 -11.79
C THR A 113 -6.92 -18.20 -12.66
N PRO A 114 -6.35 -19.36 -12.32
CA PRO A 114 -5.44 -20.04 -13.24
C PRO A 114 -6.18 -20.28 -14.57
N PRO A 115 -5.56 -20.04 -15.74
CA PRO A 115 -6.21 -20.35 -16.99
C PRO A 115 -6.52 -21.85 -16.99
N ALA A 116 -7.81 -22.17 -17.16
CA ALA A 116 -8.24 -23.52 -17.45
C ALA A 116 -7.48 -24.00 -18.69
N VAL A 117 -6.68 -25.06 -18.51
CA VAL A 117 -6.04 -25.79 -19.60
C VAL A 117 -7.16 -26.47 -20.38
N THR A 118 -7.69 -25.78 -21.38
CA THR A 118 -8.54 -26.40 -22.40
C THR A 118 -7.60 -27.12 -23.36
N ASN A 119 -7.39 -28.42 -23.11
CA ASN A 119 -6.81 -29.33 -24.08
C ASN A 119 -7.71 -29.38 -25.32
N SER A 120 -7.28 -28.75 -26.40
CA SER A 120 -7.71 -29.11 -27.76
C SER A 120 -6.51 -29.72 -28.47
N PRO A 121 -6.62 -30.97 -28.99
CA PRO A 121 -5.52 -31.60 -29.69
C PRO A 121 -5.49 -31.02 -31.09
N ASN A 122 -4.39 -30.37 -31.46
CA ASN A 122 -4.05 -30.26 -32.86
C ASN A 122 -2.58 -30.54 -33.04
N GLY A 123 -2.30 -31.46 -33.96
CA GLY A 123 -0.97 -31.88 -34.30
C GLY A 123 -0.16 -30.79 -35.01
N ASP A 124 1.08 -31.19 -35.25
CA ASP A 124 2.07 -30.56 -36.11
C ASP A 124 2.82 -29.33 -35.56
N ARG A 125 4.02 -29.67 -35.06
CA ARG A 125 5.30 -29.28 -35.68
C ARG A 125 6.05 -28.08 -35.08
N ALA A 126 7.10 -28.45 -34.33
CA ALA A 126 8.46 -27.87 -34.24
C ALA A 126 8.64 -26.34 -34.31
N SER A 127 9.27 -25.77 -33.27
CA SER A 127 10.67 -25.31 -33.34
C SER A 127 11.16 -24.70 -32.01
N GLU A 128 12.26 -25.29 -31.55
CA GLU A 128 13.46 -24.70 -30.95
C GLU A 128 13.45 -23.78 -29.73
N VAL A 129 14.52 -24.02 -28.97
CA VAL A 129 14.89 -23.58 -27.64
C VAL A 129 15.68 -22.27 -27.74
N GLY A 130 15.46 -21.33 -26.81
CA GLY A 130 16.23 -20.09 -26.76
C GLY A 130 16.26 -19.47 -25.38
N PHE A 131 17.01 -20.08 -24.45
CA PHE A 131 17.46 -19.42 -23.22
C PHE A 131 18.54 -18.41 -23.58
N GLN A 132 18.35 -17.13 -23.25
CA GLN A 132 19.41 -16.13 -23.31
C GLN A 132 19.44 -15.31 -22.03
N ALA A 133 20.47 -15.56 -21.22
CA ALA A 133 20.79 -14.82 -20.01
C ALA A 133 21.48 -13.48 -20.36
N PRO A 134 21.27 -12.39 -19.58
CA PRO A 134 21.99 -11.15 -19.77
C PRO A 134 23.43 -11.26 -19.25
N SER A 135 24.38 -11.10 -20.16
CA SER A 135 25.82 -11.03 -19.92
C SER A 135 26.22 -9.70 -19.27
N HIS A 136 26.62 -9.72 -18.00
CA HIS A 136 27.40 -8.66 -17.36
C HIS A 136 28.89 -8.79 -17.77
N PRO A 137 29.59 -7.71 -18.14
CA PRO A 137 31.04 -7.73 -18.27
C PRO A 137 31.73 -7.60 -16.89
N PRO A 138 32.91 -8.24 -16.68
CA PRO A 138 33.68 -8.09 -15.44
C PRO A 138 34.42 -6.73 -15.38
N PRO A 139 34.71 -6.19 -14.18
CA PRO A 139 35.55 -5.00 -14.03
C PRO A 139 37.04 -5.32 -14.24
N SER A 140 37.74 -4.44 -14.97
CA SER A 140 39.19 -4.50 -15.21
C SER A 140 40.03 -4.33 -13.92
N PRO A 141 41.22 -4.95 -13.84
CA PRO A 141 42.08 -4.90 -12.67
C PRO A 141 42.86 -3.58 -12.53
N LEU A 142 43.05 -3.16 -11.27
CA LEU A 142 43.93 -2.08 -10.84
C LEU A 142 45.36 -2.27 -11.34
N HIS A 143 45.91 -1.29 -12.04
CA HIS A 143 47.36 -1.13 -12.17
C HIS A 143 47.90 -0.25 -11.04
N HIS A 144 48.65 -0.88 -10.15
CA HIS A 144 49.69 -0.25 -9.34
C HIS A 144 50.78 0.31 -10.26
N ALA A 145 51.14 1.58 -10.08
CA ALA A 145 52.46 2.08 -10.44
C ALA A 145 52.91 3.08 -9.37
N ARG A 146 54.02 2.72 -8.73
CA ARG A 146 54.91 3.63 -8.02
C ARG A 146 55.57 4.60 -9.00
#